data_AF-A0A9X7RHK8-F1
#
_entry.id   AF-A0A9X7RHK8-F1
#
_cell.length_a   1.000
_cell.length_b   1.000
_cell.length_c   1.000
_cell.angle_alpha   90.00
_cell.angle_beta   90.00
_cell.angle_gamma   90.00
#
_symmetry.space_group_name_H-M   'P 1'
#
loop_
_entity.id
_entity.type
_entity.pdbx_description
1 polymer ?
#
loop_
_entity_poly.entity_id
_entity_poly.type
_entity_poly.pdbx_seq_one_letter_code
_entity_poly.pdbx_strand_id
1 'polypeptide(L)' 'MREQKSLSMDSMVAAFNEWMRRYVENPTAFMAQFESVIQFQKDKQDGAEPSYGQISAAYMFQLSDELTASRELAA' A
#
# COMPACT_ATOMS: atom_id res chain seq x y z
N MET A 1 -15.16 -2.35 -17.88
CA MET A 1 -15.03 -2.20 -16.41
C MET A 1 -13.84 -3.04 -16.00
N ARG A 2 -12.78 -2.47 -15.42
CA ARG A 2 -11.73 -3.29 -14.80
C ARG A 2 -12.35 -3.87 -13.53
N GLU A 3 -12.38 -5.20 -13.41
CA GLU A 3 -12.77 -5.87 -12.17
C GLU A 3 -11.91 -5.31 -11.04
N GLN A 4 -12.55 -4.65 -10.07
CA GLN A 4 -11.87 -4.17 -8.89
C GLN A 4 -11.56 -5.41 -8.05
N LYS A 5 -10.32 -5.90 -8.12
CA LYS A 5 -9.86 -7.07 -7.35
C LYS A 5 -10.01 -6.72 -5.87
N SER A 6 -11.10 -7.18 -5.26
CA SER A 6 -11.32 -7.04 -3.83
C SER A 6 -10.25 -7.85 -3.11
N LEU A 7 -9.50 -7.22 -2.21
CA LEU A 7 -8.52 -7.93 -1.38
C LEU A 7 -9.25 -8.89 -0.46
N SER A 8 -8.77 -10.13 -0.38
CA SER A 8 -9.20 -11.05 0.65
C SER A 8 -8.77 -10.55 2.04
N MET A 9 -9.48 -10.98 3.09
CA MET A 9 -9.12 -10.63 4.47
C MET A 9 -7.67 -11.03 4.79
N ASP A 10 -7.24 -12.21 4.35
CA ASP A 10 -5.88 -12.71 4.58
C ASP A 10 -4.83 -11.85 3.85
N SER A 11 -5.13 -11.39 2.63
CA SER A 11 -4.25 -10.49 1.89
C SER A 11 -4.12 -9.13 2.59
N MET A 12 -5.20 -8.60 3.16
CA MET A 12 -5.16 -7.36 3.93
C MET A 12 -4.40 -7.52 5.25
N VAL A 13 -4.58 -8.64 5.95
CA VAL A 13 -3.81 -8.94 7.18
C VAL A 13 -2.32 -9.03 6.87
N ALA A 14 -1.93 -9.72 5.79
CA ALA A 14 -0.54 -9.82 5.39
C ALA A 14 0.06 -8.45 5.02
N ALA A 15 -0.66 -7.64 4.26
CA ALA A 15 -0.25 -6.28 3.90
C ALA A 15 -0.09 -5.39 5.14
N PHE A 16 -1.02 -5.47 6.09
CA PHE A 16 -0.94 -4.71 7.35
C PHE A 16 0.26 -5.13 8.20
N ASN A 17 0.50 -6.43 8.36
CA ASN A 17 1.66 -6.92 9.11
C ASN A 17 2.97 -6.48 8.47
N GLU A 18 3.05 -6.47 7.13
CA GLU A 18 4.21 -5.97 6.40
C GLU A 18 4.41 -4.47 6.56
N TRP A 19 3.33 -3.68 6.54
CA TRP A 19 3.39 -2.27 6.91
C TRP A 19 4.02 -2.12 8.29
N MET A 20 3.47 -2.79 9.31
CA MET A 20 3.97 -2.69 10.68
C MET A 20 5.43 -3.11 10.79
N ARG A 21 5.83 -4.17 10.08
CA ARG A 21 7.23 -4.63 10.02
C ARG A 21 8.14 -3.54 9.45
N ARG A 22 7.80 -2.95 8.30
CA ARG A 22 8.59 -1.87 7.67
C ARG A 22 8.70 -0.64 8.56
N TYR A 23 7.60 -0.27 9.24
CA TYR A 23 7.57 0.84 10.18
C TYR A 23 8.51 0.62 11.39
N VAL A 24 8.53 -0.59 11.95
CA VAL A 24 9.37 -0.93 13.11
C VAL A 24 10.83 -1.11 12.73
N GLU A 25 11.12 -1.81 11.64
CA GLU A 25 12.51 -2.14 11.26
C GLU A 25 13.25 -0.97 10.61
N ASN A 26 12.58 -0.15 9.80
CA ASN A 26 13.20 0.97 9.10
C ASN A 26 12.21 2.14 8.92
N PRO A 27 11.93 2.90 10.01
CA PRO A 27 10.94 3.97 10.00
C PRO A 27 11.28 5.09 9.00
N THR A 28 12.57 5.36 8.77
CA THR A 28 12.99 6.40 7.81
C THR A 28 12.65 6.01 6.38
N ALA A 29 13.01 4.79 5.96
CA ALA A 29 12.67 4.31 4.63
C ALA A 29 11.16 4.16 4.44
N PHE A 30 10.46 3.72 5.48
CA PHE A 30 9.01 3.68 5.50
C PHE A 30 8.39 5.05 5.22
N MET A 31 8.89 6.11 5.87
CA MET A 31 8.33 7.45 5.67
C MET A 31 8.56 8.01 4.27
N ALA A 32 9.74 7.76 3.67
CA ALA A 32 9.99 8.13 2.29
C ALA A 32 9.04 7.44 1.29
N GLN A 33 8.74 6.15 1.52
CA GLN A 33 7.74 5.43 0.72
C GLN A 33 6.34 6.00 0.92
N PHE A 34 5.95 6.30 2.16
CA PHE A 34 4.65 6.85 2.48
C PHE A 34 4.43 8.23 1.84
N GLU A 35 5.44 9.11 1.87
CA GLU A 35 5.43 10.41 1.17
C GLU A 35 5.23 10.26 -0.34
N SER A 36 5.82 9.22 -0.94
CA SER A 36 5.63 8.93 -2.36
C SER A 36 4.17 8.53 -2.68
N VAL A 37 3.53 7.75 -1.81
CA VAL A 37 2.10 7.40 -1.94
C VAL A 37 1.22 8.63 -1.78
N ILE A 38 1.55 9.52 -0.84
CA ILE A 38 0.87 10.81 -0.66
C ILE A 38 0.92 11.61 -1.96
N GLN A 39 2.12 11.79 -2.54
CA GLN A 39 2.29 12.57 -3.76
C GLN A 39 1.52 11.95 -4.93
N PHE A 40 1.61 10.63 -5.13
CA PHE A 40 0.86 9.94 -6.17
C PHE A 40 -0.66 10.15 -6.04
N GLN A 41 -1.19 10.11 -4.82
CA GLN A 41 -2.61 10.32 -4.58
C GLN A 41 -3.04 11.78 -4.81
N LYS A 42 -2.18 12.76 -4.48
CA LYS A 42 -2.41 14.17 -4.82
C LYS A 42 -2.47 14.38 -6.34
N ASP A 43 -1.53 13.78 -7.06
CA ASP A 43 -1.45 13.91 -8.52
C ASP A 43 -2.70 13.32 -9.20
N LYS A 44 -3.28 12.24 -8.64
CA LYS A 44 -4.51 11.64 -9.16
C LYS A 44 -5.78 12.40 -8.84
N GLN A 45 -5.79 13.18 -7.75
CA GLN A 45 -6.96 13.96 -7.34
C GLN A 45 -6.87 15.42 -7.82
N ASP A 46 -6.12 15.69 -8.89
CA ASP A 46 -5.96 17.03 -9.47
C ASP A 46 -5.50 18.07 -8.43
N GLY A 47 -4.57 17.65 -7.56
CA GLY A 47 -4.03 18.48 -6.49
C GLY A 47 -4.87 18.55 -5.21
N ALA A 48 -6.01 17.87 -5.12
CA ALA A 48 -6.72 17.75 -3.86
C ALA A 48 -5.95 16.86 -2.85
N GLU A 49 -5.86 17.33 -1.61
CA GLU A 49 -5.18 16.62 -0.53
C GLU A 49 -5.97 15.34 -0.18
N PRO A 50 -5.38 14.14 -0.36
CA PRO A 50 -6.04 12.90 0.01
C PRO A 50 -6.10 12.78 1.53
N SER A 51 -7.16 12.17 2.05
CA SER A 51 -7.25 11.88 3.47
C SER A 51 -6.22 10.82 3.88
N TYR A 52 -5.80 10.84 5.15
CA TYR A 52 -4.90 9.82 5.70
C TYR A 52 -5.41 8.40 5.44
N GLY A 53 -6.73 8.19 5.54
CA GLY A 53 -7.36 6.90 5.24
C GLY A 53 -7.21 6.49 3.77
N GLN A 54 -7.35 7.42 2.83
CA GLN A 54 -7.16 7.16 1.40
C GLN A 54 -5.70 6.82 1.07
N ILE A 55 -4.75 7.52 1.68
CA ILE A 55 -3.31 7.23 1.53
C ILE A 55 -3.00 5.84 2.08
N SER A 56 -3.50 5.54 3.28
CA SER A 56 -3.30 4.26 3.95
C SER A 56 -3.87 3.10 3.14
N ALA A 57 -5.09 3.25 2.61
CA ALA A 57 -5.71 2.25 1.76
C ALA A 57 -4.90 2.03 0.47
N ALA A 58 -4.45 3.09 -0.19
CA ALA A 58 -3.63 2.99 -1.39
C ALA A 58 -2.33 2.22 -1.13
N TYR A 59 -1.68 2.50 0.00
CA TYR A 59 -0.46 1.79 0.38
C TYR A 59 -0.72 0.30 0.69
N MET A 60 -1.84 -0.01 1.35
CA MET A 60 -2.25 -1.40 1.61
C MET A 60 -2.50 -2.20 0.32
N PHE A 61 -3.11 -1.58 -0.69
CA PHE A 61 -3.26 -2.21 -2.01
C PHE A 61 -1.90 -2.51 -2.64
N GLN A 62 -0.98 -1.54 -2.61
CA GLN A 62 0.36 -1.73 -3.16
C GLN A 62 1.11 -2.88 -2.46
N LEU A 63 1.09 -2.92 -1.13
CA LEU A 63 1.75 -3.98 -0.36
C LEU A 63 1.12 -5.36 -0.62
N SER A 64 -0.20 -5.42 -0.77
CA SER A 64 -0.87 -6.67 -1.10
C SER A 64 -0.48 -7.18 -2.50
N ASP A 65 -0.34 -6.29 -3.47
CA ASP A 65 0.11 -6.64 -4.82
C ASP A 65 1.57 -7.13 -4.80
N GLU A 66 2.47 -6.44 -4.09
CA GLU A 66 3.86 -6.84 -3.89
C GLU A 66 3.99 -8.24 -3.27
N LEU A 67 3.21 -8.51 -2.22
CA LEU A 67 3.21 -9.81 -1.53
C LEU A 67 2.63 -10.93 -2.38
N THR A 68 1.64 -10.62 -3.21
CA THR A 68 1.04 -11.60 -4.13
C THR A 68 2.01 -11.96 -5.24
N ALA A 69 2.62 -10.96 -5.88
CA ALA A 69 3.65 -11.17 -6.89
C ALA A 69 4.85 -11.96 -6.32
N SER A 70 5.27 -11.67 -5.08
CA SER A 70 6.37 -12.39 -4.43
C SER A 70 6.05 -13.87 -4.17
N ARG A 71 4.78 -14.20 -3.87
CA ARG A 71 4.34 -15.60 -3.69
C ARG A 71 4.29 -16.36 -5.00
N GLU A 72 3.86 -15.72 -6.08
CA GLU A 72 3.79 -16.32 -7.42
C GLU A 72 5.19 -16.63 -7.99
N LEU A 73 6.20 -15.81 -7.69
CA LEU A 73 7.59 -16.06 -8.08
C LEU A 73 8.29 -17.15 -7.27
N ALA A 74 7.77 -17.49 -6.09
CA ALA A 74 8.33 -18.49 -5.19
C ALA A 74 7.70 -19.89 -5.35
N ALA A 75 6.71 -20.04 -6.22
CA ALA A 75 5.98 -21.28 -6.52
C ALA A 75 6.47 -21.90 -7.84
#